data_AF-A0AAJ7W8S2-F1
#
_entry.id   AF-A0AAJ7W8S2-F1
#
_cell.length_a   1.000
_cell.length_b   1.000
_cell.length_c   1.000
_cell.angle_alpha   90.00
_cell.angle_beta   90.00
_cell.angle_gamma   90.00
#
_symmetry.space_group_name_H-M   'P 1'
#
loop_
_entity.id
_entity.type
_entity.pdbx_description
1 polymer ?
#
loop_
_entity_poly.entity_id
_entity_poly.type
_entity_poly.pdbx_seq_one_letter_code
_entity_poly.pdbx_strand_id
1 'polypeptide(L)'
;MIEIQDGILDKGTEIDQPKEDQDRMKQLLDKLQQSQTKLYESKNTCASLKQEINKLHKLLCSEVGENVSLNNLSNQPGGWRGRAEQIHLLQQKVNELQSRLSEYEGTQKTSVERKTLENLRSIEKERRRQIEDSAKQLRQTEVAIEGYKRKLEASKARIKVLEHELNVVKGNIVILNEKRSHDDHLIETLNNRLKTTEIKHQEREVDIRNREERIERECTNLKNDLQAAQLQIERLRRKLEEREIEIDKLRRRNRTVPSVEEIKSRKIAQSEVFLNNFNHNSPPQSVRSTCEPNEYVTLALAAEAERERLLELITVLNRRLDKERNDNDILSNSLRNEKNKSAKLLLKIRKLETERVGIVKIDSGYRMKLPKLSKNNDETMDTEQMRFKMELLQEECLALKVRLDTIQQDKAADLSMYKQMLDQARKIFQEACRSKPLPTIGSRSVITV
;
A
#
# COMPACT_ATOMS: atom_id res chain seq x y z
N MET A 1 -171.15 53.11 31.87
CA MET A 1 -170.20 54.07 31.26
C MET A 1 -169.18 53.29 30.45
N ILE A 2 -169.36 53.03 29.15
CA ILE A 2 -170.40 53.42 28.17
C ILE A 2 -170.77 52.09 27.45
N GLU A 3 -171.97 51.50 27.45
CA GLU A 3 -173.36 51.99 27.65
C GLU A 3 -173.77 52.90 26.49
N ILE A 4 -174.40 52.41 25.40
CA ILE A 4 -175.86 52.23 25.21
C ILE A 4 -176.05 51.64 23.76
N GLN A 5 -176.78 50.54 23.47
CA GLN A 5 -178.25 50.29 23.45
C GLN A 5 -178.92 50.73 22.10
N ASP A 6 -179.93 50.11 21.45
CA ASP A 6 -180.75 48.88 21.66
C ASP A 6 -181.38 48.31 20.34
N GLY A 7 -181.89 47.05 20.39
CA GLY A 7 -183.14 46.58 19.73
C GLY A 7 -183.28 46.44 18.19
N ILE A 8 -184.40 45.94 17.63
CA ILE A 8 -185.57 45.21 18.21
C ILE A 8 -186.44 44.50 17.11
N LEU A 9 -187.08 43.35 17.46
CA LEU A 9 -188.22 42.59 16.86
C LEU A 9 -188.40 42.21 15.35
N ASP A 10 -188.67 40.90 15.15
CA ASP A 10 -189.79 40.24 14.40
C ASP A 10 -189.87 40.10 12.83
N LYS A 11 -190.38 38.91 12.41
CA LYS A 11 -190.93 38.41 11.10
C LYS A 11 -190.32 38.73 9.70
N GLY A 12 -189.93 37.66 8.98
CA GLY A 12 -190.66 37.24 7.75
C GLY A 12 -189.92 36.94 6.43
N THR A 13 -190.22 35.76 5.84
CA THR A 13 -190.36 35.46 4.37
C THR A 13 -189.15 35.17 3.44
N GLU A 14 -188.69 33.90 3.44
CA GLU A 14 -188.48 32.93 2.33
C GLU A 14 -187.79 33.19 0.93
N ILE A 15 -187.04 32.14 0.48
CA ILE A 15 -186.66 31.70 -0.91
C ILE A 15 -185.56 32.54 -1.63
N ASP A 16 -184.48 32.03 -2.26
CA ASP A 16 -184.16 30.73 -2.92
C ASP A 16 -182.65 30.33 -2.84
N GLN A 17 -182.25 29.07 -3.08
CA GLN A 17 -180.84 28.58 -3.05
C GLN A 17 -180.55 27.43 -4.06
N PRO A 18 -179.49 27.52 -4.90
CA PRO A 18 -178.59 26.35 -4.98
C PRO A 18 -177.09 26.57 -5.35
N LYS A 19 -176.66 27.75 -5.84
CA LYS A 19 -175.35 27.88 -6.52
C LYS A 19 -174.12 28.13 -5.63
N GLU A 20 -174.27 28.77 -4.48
CA GLU A 20 -173.11 29.30 -3.74
C GLU A 20 -172.21 28.23 -3.09
N ASP A 21 -172.79 27.10 -2.68
CA ASP A 21 -172.05 26.12 -1.87
C ASP A 21 -170.99 25.34 -2.67
N GLN A 22 -171.15 25.23 -4.00
CA GLN A 22 -170.12 24.63 -4.87
C GLN A 22 -168.84 25.46 -4.90
N ASP A 23 -168.95 26.79 -5.02
CA ASP A 23 -167.79 27.69 -5.00
C ASP A 23 -167.16 27.79 -3.60
N ARG A 24 -167.98 27.75 -2.53
CA ARG A 24 -167.46 27.68 -1.14
C ARG A 24 -166.65 26.40 -0.91
N MET A 25 -167.14 25.25 -1.38
CA MET A 25 -166.42 23.98 -1.25
C MET A 25 -165.08 23.99 -2.01
N LYS A 26 -165.06 24.60 -3.20
CA LYS A 26 -163.84 24.79 -3.99
C LYS A 26 -162.83 25.71 -3.29
N GLN A 27 -163.26 26.86 -2.76
CA GLN A 27 -162.38 27.76 -2.00
C GLN A 27 -161.79 27.11 -0.74
N LEU A 28 -162.52 26.19 -0.10
CA LEU A 28 -162.02 25.42 1.05
C LEU A 28 -160.97 24.38 0.63
N LEU A 29 -161.15 23.71 -0.51
CA LEU A 29 -160.14 22.81 -1.08
C LEU A 29 -158.86 23.56 -1.47
N ASP A 30 -158.97 24.70 -2.15
CA ASP A 30 -157.82 25.54 -2.51
C ASP A 30 -157.06 26.05 -1.26
N LYS A 31 -157.78 26.45 -0.21
CA LYS A 31 -157.18 26.83 1.09
C LYS A 31 -156.50 25.66 1.79
N LEU A 32 -157.11 24.47 1.77
CA LEU A 32 -156.52 23.25 2.32
C LEU A 32 -155.22 22.90 1.59
N GLN A 33 -155.24 22.89 0.25
CA GLN A 33 -154.08 22.60 -0.58
C GLN A 33 -152.96 23.64 -0.39
N GLN A 34 -153.28 24.94 -0.28
CA GLN A 34 -152.29 25.98 0.02
C GLN A 34 -151.67 25.81 1.42
N SER A 35 -152.48 25.50 2.44
CA SER A 35 -152.01 25.24 3.81
C SER A 35 -151.11 23.99 3.87
N GLN A 36 -151.51 22.93 3.17
CA GLN A 36 -150.77 21.68 3.09
C GLN A 36 -149.44 21.84 2.32
N THR A 37 -149.40 22.68 1.29
CA THR A 37 -148.16 23.08 0.59
C THR A 37 -147.21 23.81 1.56
N LYS A 38 -147.68 24.83 2.28
CA LYS A 38 -146.90 25.55 3.30
C LYS A 38 -146.39 24.64 4.43
N LEU A 39 -147.16 23.60 4.80
CA LEU A 39 -146.74 22.60 5.77
C LEU A 39 -145.60 21.70 5.24
N TYR A 40 -145.62 21.33 3.95
CA TYR A 40 -144.50 20.61 3.33
C TYR A 40 -143.26 21.50 3.17
N GLU A 41 -143.42 22.77 2.78
CA GLU A 41 -142.33 23.75 2.75
C GLU A 41 -141.66 23.90 4.13
N SER A 42 -142.46 24.09 5.19
CA SER A 42 -141.98 24.21 6.57
C SER A 42 -141.30 22.93 7.09
N LYS A 43 -141.79 21.74 6.71
CA LYS A 43 -141.11 20.47 7.00
C LYS A 43 -139.79 20.34 6.26
N ASN A 44 -139.73 20.78 5.00
CA ASN A 44 -138.51 20.73 4.18
C ASN A 44 -137.43 21.71 4.69
N THR A 45 -137.80 22.94 5.08
CA THR A 45 -136.84 23.87 5.70
C THR A 45 -136.36 23.37 7.06
N CYS A 46 -137.23 22.80 7.90
CA CYS A 46 -136.83 22.15 9.15
C CYS A 46 -135.86 20.97 8.93
N ALA A 47 -136.07 20.16 7.88
CA ALA A 47 -135.17 19.08 7.50
C ALA A 47 -133.81 19.60 6.99
N SER A 48 -133.82 20.67 6.18
CA SER A 48 -132.60 21.34 5.69
C SER A 48 -131.76 21.90 6.83
N LEU A 49 -132.38 22.66 7.74
CA LEU A 49 -131.70 23.23 8.92
C LEU A 49 -131.11 22.14 9.83
N LYS A 50 -131.79 20.98 9.98
CA LYS A 50 -131.22 19.83 10.70
C LYS A 50 -130.01 19.21 10.00
N GLN A 51 -130.00 19.12 8.67
CA GLN A 51 -128.80 18.70 7.95
C GLN A 51 -127.67 19.72 8.07
N GLU A 52 -127.98 21.02 8.05
CA GLU A 52 -127.02 22.11 8.15
C GLU A 52 -126.36 22.17 9.53
N ILE A 53 -127.15 22.08 10.61
CA ILE A 53 -126.64 21.92 11.98
C ILE A 53 -125.72 20.70 12.08
N ASN A 54 -126.09 19.56 11.48
CA ASN A 54 -125.25 18.36 11.49
C ASN A 54 -123.95 18.51 10.66
N LYS A 55 -123.95 19.33 9.60
CA LYS A 55 -122.72 19.68 8.85
C LYS A 55 -121.82 20.59 9.68
N LEU A 56 -122.38 21.64 10.28
CA LEU A 56 -121.66 22.59 11.14
C LEU A 56 -121.04 21.90 12.36
N HIS A 57 -121.78 20.99 13.01
CA HIS A 57 -121.28 20.19 14.13
C HIS A 57 -120.07 19.34 13.72
N LYS A 58 -120.12 18.68 12.55
CA LYS A 58 -118.98 17.89 12.02
C LYS A 58 -117.76 18.76 11.69
N LEU A 59 -117.96 19.92 11.06
CA LEU A 59 -116.88 20.87 10.77
C LEU A 59 -116.22 21.37 12.06
N LEU A 60 -117.02 21.69 13.08
CA LEU A 60 -116.52 22.07 14.40
C LEU A 60 -115.72 20.93 15.04
N CYS A 61 -116.19 19.67 14.99
CA CYS A 61 -115.41 18.52 15.48
C CYS A 61 -114.06 18.32 14.77
N SER A 62 -113.93 18.64 13.48
CA SER A 62 -112.62 18.57 12.79
C SER A 62 -111.62 19.64 13.23
N GLU A 63 -112.10 20.85 13.56
CA GLU A 63 -111.28 21.95 14.09
C GLU A 63 -110.94 21.77 15.58
N VAL A 64 -111.90 21.28 16.35
CA VAL A 64 -111.79 21.09 17.81
C VAL A 64 -111.03 19.80 18.15
N GLY A 65 -111.19 18.75 17.33
CA GLY A 65 -110.68 17.39 17.55
C GLY A 65 -111.75 16.44 18.10
N GLU A 66 -111.71 15.18 17.67
CA GLU A 66 -112.76 14.16 17.93
C GLU A 66 -112.99 13.83 19.41
N ASN A 67 -112.06 14.18 20.30
CA ASN A 67 -112.11 13.86 21.73
C ASN A 67 -112.88 14.89 22.59
N VAL A 68 -113.53 15.89 21.98
CA VAL A 68 -114.14 17.01 22.70
C VAL A 68 -115.66 17.05 22.49
N SER A 69 -116.40 16.64 23.51
CA SER A 69 -117.86 16.83 23.58
C SER A 69 -118.20 18.30 23.85
N LEU A 70 -119.24 18.82 23.19
CA LEU A 70 -119.76 20.18 23.43
C LEU A 70 -120.14 20.42 24.91
N ASN A 71 -120.60 19.38 25.61
CA ASN A 71 -120.92 19.47 27.04
C ASN A 71 -119.66 19.77 27.89
N ASN A 72 -118.48 19.33 27.45
CA ASN A 72 -117.22 19.59 28.17
C ASN A 72 -116.77 21.05 27.97
N LEU A 73 -116.99 21.60 26.76
CA LEU A 73 -116.74 23.02 26.47
C LEU A 73 -117.70 23.94 27.24
N SER A 74 -118.97 23.56 27.37
CA SER A 74 -119.97 24.30 28.15
C SER A 74 -119.65 24.38 29.65
N ASN A 75 -118.83 23.45 30.17
CA ASN A 75 -118.51 23.34 31.59
C ASN A 75 -117.20 24.05 32.00
N GLN A 76 -116.42 24.60 31.06
CA GLN A 76 -115.24 25.42 31.37
C GLN A 76 -115.10 26.66 30.44
N PRO A 77 -115.63 27.83 30.84
CA PRO A 77 -115.44 29.05 30.08
C PRO A 77 -113.96 29.48 30.09
N GLY A 78 -113.33 29.50 28.90
CA GLY A 78 -111.98 30.04 28.69
C GLY A 78 -110.80 29.07 28.87
N GLY A 79 -111.04 27.81 29.25
CA GLY A 79 -109.96 26.82 29.43
C GLY A 79 -109.46 26.17 28.13
N TRP A 80 -110.24 26.23 27.05
CA TRP A 80 -109.98 25.49 25.81
C TRP A 80 -109.29 26.35 24.74
N ARG A 81 -108.16 25.86 24.21
CA ARG A 81 -107.44 26.41 23.06
C ARG A 81 -107.65 25.56 21.82
N GLY A 82 -107.73 26.19 20.66
CA GLY A 82 -107.96 25.49 19.39
C GLY A 82 -106.79 24.61 18.97
N ARG A 83 -107.08 23.51 18.26
CA ARG A 83 -106.05 22.61 17.70
C ARG A 83 -105.06 23.37 16.81
N ALA A 84 -105.53 24.33 16.03
CA ALA A 84 -104.70 25.20 15.20
C ALA A 84 -103.70 26.04 16.02
N GLU A 85 -104.12 26.59 17.16
CA GLU A 85 -103.26 27.37 18.07
C GLU A 85 -102.20 26.45 18.72
N GLN A 86 -102.60 25.26 19.17
CA GLN A 86 -101.69 24.28 19.75
C GLN A 86 -100.66 23.77 18.72
N ILE A 87 -101.07 23.53 17.47
CA ILE A 87 -100.16 23.20 16.37
C ILE A 87 -99.21 24.36 16.08
N HIS A 88 -99.69 25.61 16.03
CA HIS A 88 -98.86 26.78 15.79
C HIS A 88 -97.78 26.97 16.87
N LEU A 89 -98.15 26.85 18.15
CA LEU A 89 -97.20 26.91 19.28
C LEU A 89 -96.16 25.78 19.23
N LEU A 90 -96.56 24.56 18.83
CA LEU A 90 -95.62 23.45 18.65
C LEU A 90 -94.69 23.68 17.47
N GLN A 91 -95.19 24.18 16.33
CA GLN A 91 -94.38 24.55 15.17
C GLN A 91 -93.38 25.66 15.50
N GLN A 92 -93.82 26.72 16.18
CA GLN A 92 -92.95 27.80 16.66
C GLN A 92 -91.82 27.26 17.54
N LYS A 93 -92.14 26.36 18.49
CA LYS A 93 -91.16 25.77 19.40
C LYS A 93 -90.22 24.77 18.72
N VAL A 94 -90.68 24.03 17.70
CA VAL A 94 -89.81 23.20 16.86
C VAL A 94 -88.84 24.07 16.07
N ASN A 95 -89.31 25.15 15.45
CA ASN A 95 -88.45 26.09 14.71
C ASN A 95 -87.41 26.76 15.64
N GLU A 96 -87.81 27.15 16.85
CA GLU A 96 -86.89 27.72 17.85
C GLU A 96 -85.81 26.71 18.28
N LEU A 97 -86.18 25.46 18.56
CA LEU A 97 -85.24 24.40 18.91
C LEU A 97 -84.31 24.04 17.75
N GLN A 98 -84.80 24.07 16.51
CA GLN A 98 -83.99 23.90 15.30
C GLN A 98 -82.98 25.05 15.11
N SER A 99 -83.37 26.31 15.34
CA SER A 99 -82.44 27.45 15.29
C SER A 99 -81.34 27.31 16.35
N ARG A 100 -81.71 27.01 17.60
CA ARG A 100 -80.78 26.80 18.72
C ARG A 100 -79.80 25.64 18.44
N LEU A 101 -80.26 24.55 17.81
CA LEU A 101 -79.40 23.45 17.36
C LEU A 101 -78.45 23.86 16.23
N SER A 102 -78.97 24.58 15.22
CA SER A 102 -78.18 25.07 14.08
C SER A 102 -77.10 26.07 14.51
N GLU A 103 -77.39 26.93 15.49
CA GLU A 103 -76.41 27.86 16.08
C GLU A 103 -75.35 27.12 16.91
N TYR A 104 -75.75 26.14 17.70
CA TYR A 104 -74.83 25.33 18.53
C TYR A 104 -73.89 24.48 17.68
N GLU A 105 -74.41 23.75 16.68
CA GLU A 105 -73.59 23.04 15.71
C GLU A 105 -72.76 24.03 14.87
N GLY A 106 -73.34 25.10 14.34
CA GLY A 106 -72.60 26.06 13.50
C GLY A 106 -71.42 26.73 14.20
N THR A 107 -71.56 27.09 15.48
CA THR A 107 -70.52 27.84 16.21
C THR A 107 -69.53 26.97 16.97
N GLN A 108 -69.96 25.91 17.68
CA GLN A 108 -69.02 25.06 18.40
C GLN A 108 -68.24 24.14 17.45
N LYS A 109 -68.92 23.46 16.53
CA LYS A 109 -68.33 22.48 15.61
C LYS A 109 -67.24 23.13 14.76
N THR A 110 -67.56 24.23 14.07
CA THR A 110 -66.58 24.93 13.22
C THR A 110 -65.43 25.59 13.99
N SER A 111 -65.58 25.85 15.30
CA SER A 111 -64.52 26.39 16.18
C SER A 111 -63.57 25.30 16.67
N VAL A 112 -64.12 24.15 17.09
CA VAL A 112 -63.36 22.96 17.50
C VAL A 112 -62.67 22.30 16.29
N GLU A 113 -63.34 22.24 15.14
CA GLU A 113 -62.77 21.79 13.86
C GLU A 113 -61.61 22.71 13.43
N ARG A 114 -61.74 24.04 13.53
CA ARG A 114 -60.61 24.95 13.24
C ARG A 114 -59.41 24.67 14.14
N LYS A 115 -59.61 24.62 15.47
CA LYS A 115 -58.52 24.35 16.43
C LYS A 115 -57.87 22.98 16.24
N THR A 116 -58.65 21.93 15.95
CA THR A 116 -58.11 20.58 15.71
C THR A 116 -57.36 20.51 14.38
N LEU A 117 -57.82 21.20 13.33
CA LEU A 117 -57.14 21.27 12.02
C LEU A 117 -55.85 22.12 12.10
N GLU A 118 -55.84 23.18 12.91
CA GLU A 118 -54.62 23.95 13.25
C GLU A 118 -53.62 23.12 14.04
N ASN A 119 -54.06 22.38 15.06
CA ASN A 119 -53.22 21.44 15.80
C ASN A 119 -52.65 20.34 14.90
N LEU A 120 -53.47 19.76 14.01
CA LEU A 120 -53.03 18.78 13.01
C LEU A 120 -51.97 19.37 12.08
N ARG A 121 -52.16 20.61 11.59
CA ARG A 121 -51.15 21.33 10.79
C ARG A 121 -49.87 21.63 11.56
N SER A 122 -49.95 21.86 12.87
CA SER A 122 -48.79 22.06 13.75
C SER A 122 -47.98 20.76 13.90
N ILE A 123 -48.67 19.65 14.25
CA ILE A 123 -48.08 18.31 14.39
C ILE A 123 -47.47 17.84 13.06
N GLU A 124 -48.13 18.09 11.93
CA GLU A 124 -47.62 17.75 10.59
C GLU A 124 -46.38 18.57 10.21
N LYS A 125 -46.33 19.87 10.54
CA LYS A 125 -45.12 20.69 10.35
C LYS A 125 -43.96 20.19 11.20
N GLU A 126 -44.20 19.88 12.47
CA GLU A 126 -43.17 19.40 13.39
C GLU A 126 -42.68 18.00 13.00
N ARG A 127 -43.58 17.10 12.57
CA ARG A 127 -43.20 15.79 12.01
C ARG A 127 -42.34 15.94 10.75
N ARG A 128 -42.69 16.85 9.84
CA ARG A 128 -41.86 17.15 8.65
C ARG A 128 -40.48 17.67 9.04
N ARG A 129 -40.42 18.58 10.02
CA ARG A 129 -39.15 19.10 10.56
C ARG A 129 -38.28 17.99 11.13
N GLN A 130 -38.83 17.11 11.95
CA GLN A 130 -38.11 15.97 12.53
C GLN A 130 -37.60 14.99 11.45
N ILE A 131 -38.39 14.76 10.39
CA ILE A 131 -37.95 13.98 9.21
C ILE A 131 -36.82 14.70 8.46
N GLU A 132 -36.91 16.01 8.27
CA GLU A 132 -35.89 16.79 7.58
C GLU A 132 -34.57 16.87 8.37
N ASP A 133 -34.65 17.09 9.69
CA ASP A 133 -33.49 17.22 10.57
C ASP A 133 -32.80 15.87 10.82
N SER A 134 -33.56 14.76 10.95
CA SER A 134 -32.97 13.41 10.95
C SER A 134 -32.37 13.03 9.58
N ALA A 135 -32.98 13.43 8.46
CA ALA A 135 -32.39 13.25 7.13
C ALA A 135 -31.10 14.08 6.93
N LYS A 136 -31.00 15.29 7.51
CA LYS A 136 -29.75 16.08 7.56
C LYS A 136 -28.66 15.35 8.35
N GLN A 137 -28.98 14.85 9.56
CA GLN A 137 -28.04 14.11 10.40
C GLN A 137 -27.56 12.82 9.72
N LEU A 138 -28.45 12.08 9.06
CA LEU A 138 -28.11 10.88 8.29
C LEU A 138 -27.12 11.22 7.16
N ARG A 139 -27.39 12.24 6.34
CA ARG A 139 -26.45 12.69 5.28
C ARG A 139 -25.11 13.16 5.84
N GLN A 140 -25.10 13.84 6.99
CA GLN A 140 -23.86 14.29 7.65
C GLN A 140 -23.02 13.10 8.13
N THR A 141 -23.64 12.08 8.72
CA THR A 141 -22.94 10.87 9.17
C THR A 141 -22.47 10.00 8.00
N GLU A 142 -23.23 9.87 6.92
CA GLU A 142 -22.80 9.24 5.66
C GLU A 142 -21.53 9.90 5.09
N VAL A 143 -21.52 11.25 4.97
CA VAL A 143 -20.36 12.00 4.47
C VAL A 143 -19.15 11.88 5.41
N ALA A 144 -19.37 11.86 6.73
CA ALA A 144 -18.32 11.63 7.71
C ALA A 144 -17.71 10.22 7.57
N ILE A 145 -18.55 9.18 7.50
CA ILE A 145 -18.15 7.78 7.29
C ILE A 145 -17.31 7.65 6.01
N GLU A 146 -17.75 8.25 4.90
CA GLU A 146 -17.01 8.22 3.64
C GLU A 146 -15.71 9.05 3.69
N GLY A 147 -15.63 10.04 4.58
CA GLY A 147 -14.38 10.71 4.96
C GLY A 147 -13.42 9.80 5.72
N TYR A 148 -13.92 9.03 6.69
CA TYR A 148 -13.10 8.08 7.46
C TYR A 148 -12.62 6.88 6.62
N LYS A 149 -13.46 6.33 5.74
CA LYS A 149 -13.04 5.28 4.77
C LYS A 149 -11.86 5.74 3.91
N ARG A 150 -11.95 6.93 3.30
CA ARG A 150 -10.84 7.48 2.49
C ARG A 150 -9.56 7.70 3.30
N LYS A 151 -9.66 8.12 4.57
CA LYS A 151 -8.50 8.19 5.48
C LYS A 151 -7.92 6.82 5.79
N LEU A 152 -8.75 5.79 5.96
CA LEU A 152 -8.33 4.40 6.21
C LEU A 152 -7.65 3.77 4.98
N GLU A 153 -8.17 3.94 3.77
CA GLU A 153 -7.50 3.44 2.56
C GLU A 153 -6.20 4.19 2.29
N ALA A 154 -6.13 5.49 2.57
CA ALA A 154 -4.88 6.26 2.50
C ALA A 154 -3.83 5.78 3.53
N SER A 155 -4.24 5.44 4.76
CA SER A 155 -3.30 4.91 5.76
C SER A 155 -2.85 3.48 5.43
N LYS A 156 -3.75 2.61 4.95
CA LYS A 156 -3.40 1.27 4.41
C LYS A 156 -2.41 1.37 3.24
N ALA A 157 -2.63 2.28 2.29
CA ALA A 157 -1.71 2.50 1.17
C ALA A 157 -0.33 2.95 1.67
N ARG A 158 -0.28 3.89 2.64
CA ARG A 158 0.98 4.31 3.27
C ARG A 158 1.68 3.16 4.01
N ILE A 159 0.94 2.31 4.72
CA ILE A 159 1.49 1.13 5.40
C ILE A 159 2.15 0.19 4.38
N LYS A 160 1.48 -0.17 3.28
CA LYS A 160 2.04 -1.02 2.22
C LYS A 160 3.34 -0.47 1.62
N VAL A 161 3.44 0.85 1.44
CA VAL A 161 4.67 1.52 0.95
C VAL A 161 5.79 1.42 1.98
N LEU A 162 5.51 1.75 3.25
CA LEU A 162 6.50 1.67 4.34
C LEU A 162 6.97 0.23 4.60
N GLU A 163 6.08 -0.77 4.47
CA GLU A 163 6.42 -2.19 4.55
C GLU A 163 7.35 -2.62 3.40
N HIS A 164 7.11 -2.13 2.19
CA HIS A 164 7.98 -2.37 1.04
C HIS A 164 9.36 -1.72 1.23
N GLU A 165 9.42 -0.43 1.61
CA GLU A 165 10.66 0.28 1.91
C GLU A 165 11.47 -0.41 3.03
N LEU A 166 10.81 -0.83 4.09
CA LEU A 166 11.41 -1.56 5.23
C LEU A 166 11.99 -2.92 4.79
N ASN A 167 11.32 -3.62 3.87
CA ASN A 167 11.83 -4.88 3.32
C ASN A 167 13.01 -4.68 2.36
N VAL A 168 13.02 -3.60 1.57
CA VAL A 168 14.18 -3.20 0.75
C VAL A 168 15.38 -2.85 1.64
N VAL A 169 15.18 -2.08 2.71
CA VAL A 169 16.23 -1.74 3.68
C VAL A 169 16.77 -2.99 4.38
N LYS A 170 15.92 -3.95 4.77
CA LYS A 170 16.37 -5.25 5.30
C LYS A 170 17.24 -6.01 4.30
N GLY A 171 16.84 -6.08 3.02
CA GLY A 171 17.64 -6.73 1.97
C GLY A 171 19.02 -6.08 1.81
N ASN A 172 19.07 -4.75 1.81
CA ASN A 172 20.33 -4.00 1.76
C ASN A 172 21.24 -4.28 2.98
N ILE A 173 20.67 -4.43 4.18
CA ILE A 173 21.41 -4.79 5.39
C ILE A 173 22.01 -6.20 5.29
N VAL A 174 21.29 -7.17 4.71
CA VAL A 174 21.83 -8.53 4.48
C VAL A 174 23.03 -8.48 3.54
N ILE A 175 22.92 -7.80 2.39
CA ILE A 175 24.01 -7.65 1.40
C ILE A 175 25.22 -6.92 2.00
N LEU A 176 25.00 -5.94 2.89
CA LEU A 176 26.09 -5.26 3.59
C LEU A 176 26.78 -6.15 4.63
N ASN A 177 26.04 -7.02 5.33
CA ASN A 177 26.61 -8.01 6.25
C ASN A 177 27.39 -9.11 5.50
N GLU A 178 26.92 -9.55 4.33
CA GLU A 178 27.64 -10.49 3.47
C GLU A 178 28.97 -9.91 2.98
N LYS A 179 28.99 -8.64 2.57
CA LYS A 179 30.22 -7.92 2.20
C LYS A 179 31.17 -7.81 3.39
N ARG A 180 30.67 -7.35 4.54
CA ARG A 180 31.46 -7.28 5.77
C ARG A 180 32.09 -8.64 6.11
N SER A 181 31.35 -9.74 5.97
CA SER A 181 31.89 -11.08 6.24
C SER A 181 33.01 -11.49 5.26
N HIS A 182 32.97 -11.02 4.02
CA HIS A 182 34.08 -11.20 3.07
C HIS A 182 35.28 -10.31 3.43
N ASP A 183 35.04 -9.06 3.84
CA ASP A 183 36.08 -8.13 4.27
C ASP A 183 36.78 -8.64 5.55
N ASP A 184 36.02 -9.13 6.53
CA ASP A 184 36.52 -9.74 7.77
C ASP A 184 37.41 -10.97 7.46
N HIS A 185 37.00 -11.86 6.54
CA HIS A 185 37.84 -13.00 6.09
C HIS A 185 39.07 -12.57 5.26
N LEU A 186 38.98 -11.49 4.47
CA LEU A 186 40.13 -10.95 3.75
C LEU A 186 41.16 -10.37 4.72
N ILE A 187 40.71 -9.63 5.74
CA ILE A 187 41.54 -9.10 6.83
C ILE A 187 42.21 -10.24 7.60
N GLU A 188 41.47 -11.28 7.98
CA GLU A 188 42.01 -12.50 8.60
C GLU A 188 43.11 -13.15 7.73
N THR A 189 42.84 -13.32 6.43
CA THR A 189 43.78 -13.91 5.47
C THR A 189 45.07 -13.09 5.34
N LEU A 190 44.95 -11.76 5.28
CA LEU A 190 46.09 -10.84 5.21
C LEU A 190 46.89 -10.83 6.51
N ASN A 191 46.24 -10.80 7.66
CA ASN A 191 46.89 -10.88 8.98
C ASN A 191 47.66 -12.19 9.17
N ASN A 192 47.08 -13.33 8.77
CA ASN A 192 47.74 -14.63 8.81
C ASN A 192 48.97 -14.69 7.89
N ARG A 193 48.91 -14.06 6.71
CA ARG A 193 50.09 -13.90 5.82
C ARG A 193 51.16 -13.00 6.45
N LEU A 194 50.78 -11.86 7.02
CA LEU A 194 51.69 -10.90 7.66
C LEU A 194 52.43 -11.58 8.82
N LYS A 195 51.70 -12.24 9.73
CA LYS A 195 52.26 -13.02 10.84
C LYS A 195 53.22 -14.12 10.36
N THR A 196 52.90 -14.80 9.25
CA THR A 196 53.78 -15.81 8.65
C THR A 196 55.07 -15.20 8.09
N THR A 197 55.02 -14.00 7.50
CA THR A 197 56.22 -13.28 7.04
C THR A 197 57.04 -12.69 8.18
N GLU A 198 56.41 -12.27 9.27
CA GLU A 198 57.05 -11.75 10.47
C GLU A 198 57.82 -12.85 11.22
N ILE A 199 57.22 -14.02 11.43
CA ILE A 199 57.91 -15.20 12.00
C ILE A 199 59.13 -15.56 11.14
N LYS A 200 58.97 -15.60 9.81
CA LYS A 200 60.09 -15.85 8.87
C LYS A 200 61.14 -14.74 8.82
N HIS A 201 60.86 -13.56 9.36
CA HIS A 201 61.86 -12.51 9.58
C HIS A 201 62.60 -12.77 10.90
N GLN A 202 61.87 -13.06 11.97
CA GLN A 202 62.43 -13.36 13.30
C GLN A 202 63.35 -14.61 13.26
N GLU A 203 62.97 -15.65 12.52
CA GLU A 203 63.81 -16.84 12.25
C GLU A 203 65.16 -16.44 11.62
N ARG A 204 65.15 -15.61 10.56
CA ARG A 204 66.38 -15.14 9.90
C ARG A 204 67.23 -14.26 10.80
N GLU A 205 66.62 -13.37 11.58
CA GLU A 205 67.34 -12.55 12.57
C GLU A 205 68.03 -13.40 13.63
N VAL A 206 67.46 -14.55 14.00
CA VAL A 206 68.11 -15.52 14.89
C VAL A 206 69.24 -16.25 14.17
N ASP A 207 69.04 -16.73 12.94
CA ASP A 207 70.09 -17.39 12.14
C ASP A 207 71.29 -16.48 11.84
N ILE A 208 71.05 -15.20 11.58
CA ILE A 208 72.10 -14.19 11.35
C ILE A 208 72.91 -14.00 12.63
N ARG A 209 72.28 -13.73 13.77
CA ARG A 209 72.98 -13.59 15.06
C ARG A 209 73.75 -14.84 15.46
N ASN A 210 73.16 -16.03 15.31
CA ASN A 210 73.83 -17.31 15.54
C ASN A 210 75.10 -17.49 14.68
N ARG A 211 75.11 -16.90 13.48
CA ARG A 211 76.28 -16.88 12.58
C ARG A 211 77.29 -15.81 12.95
N GLU A 212 76.85 -14.62 13.33
CA GLU A 212 77.70 -13.52 13.81
C GLU A 212 78.47 -13.94 15.06
N GLU A 213 77.79 -14.49 16.07
CA GLU A 213 78.44 -15.02 17.27
C GLU A 213 79.43 -16.16 16.95
N ARG A 214 79.20 -16.95 15.89
CA ARG A 214 80.16 -17.99 15.48
C ARG A 214 81.42 -17.35 14.89
N ILE A 215 81.25 -16.36 14.01
CA ILE A 215 82.36 -15.60 13.42
C ILE A 215 83.13 -14.84 14.52
N GLU A 216 82.45 -14.32 15.55
CA GLU A 216 83.10 -13.66 16.69
C GLU A 216 83.96 -14.66 17.52
N ARG A 217 83.45 -15.87 17.78
CA ARG A 217 84.22 -16.95 18.42
C ARG A 217 85.42 -17.38 17.57
N GLU A 218 85.27 -17.46 16.25
CA GLU A 218 86.36 -17.79 15.32
C GLU A 218 87.42 -16.66 15.28
N CYS A 219 87.00 -15.39 15.19
CA CYS A 219 87.88 -14.22 15.22
C CYS A 219 88.63 -14.06 16.56
N THR A 220 87.98 -14.35 17.69
CA THR A 220 88.63 -14.29 19.02
C THR A 220 89.66 -15.41 19.19
N ASN A 221 89.38 -16.63 18.72
CA ASN A 221 90.36 -17.71 18.69
C ASN A 221 91.57 -17.35 17.81
N LEU A 222 91.35 -16.91 16.57
CA LEU A 222 92.43 -16.51 15.65
C LEU A 222 93.28 -15.34 16.20
N LYS A 223 92.68 -14.43 16.96
CA LYS A 223 93.39 -13.35 17.67
C LYS A 223 94.30 -13.89 18.77
N ASN A 224 93.85 -14.90 19.53
CA ASN A 224 94.65 -15.55 20.57
C ASN A 224 95.83 -16.33 19.96
N ASP A 225 95.59 -17.07 18.87
CA ASP A 225 96.63 -17.81 18.13
C ASP A 225 97.68 -16.86 17.54
N LEU A 226 97.24 -15.72 16.99
CA LEU A 226 98.14 -14.67 16.50
C LEU A 226 99.02 -14.08 17.62
N GLN A 227 98.46 -13.85 18.81
CA GLN A 227 99.23 -13.39 19.98
C GLN A 227 100.23 -14.44 20.47
N ALA A 228 99.84 -15.72 20.50
CA ALA A 228 100.75 -16.81 20.85
C ALA A 228 101.92 -16.92 19.85
N ALA A 229 101.63 -16.80 18.55
CA ALA A 229 102.65 -16.78 17.50
C ALA A 229 103.58 -15.55 17.61
N GLN A 230 103.05 -14.37 17.94
CA GLN A 230 103.85 -13.16 18.19
C GLN A 230 104.83 -13.35 19.35
N LEU A 231 104.36 -13.87 20.50
CA LEU A 231 105.22 -14.18 21.66
C LEU A 231 106.29 -15.23 21.34
N GLN A 232 105.97 -16.22 20.49
CA GLN A 232 106.95 -17.19 20.01
C GLN A 232 108.01 -16.54 19.10
N ILE A 233 107.61 -15.64 18.19
CA ILE A 233 108.53 -14.87 17.34
C ILE A 233 109.46 -13.98 18.19
N GLU A 234 108.95 -13.29 19.21
CA GLU A 234 109.77 -12.51 20.14
C GLU A 234 110.75 -13.35 20.95
N ARG A 235 110.36 -14.57 21.35
CA ARG A 235 111.24 -15.52 22.02
C ARG A 235 112.34 -16.04 21.09
N LEU A 236 112.05 -16.21 19.81
CA LEU A 236 113.04 -16.60 18.80
C LEU A 236 113.98 -15.44 18.43
N ARG A 237 113.46 -14.20 18.32
CA ARG A 237 114.27 -13.00 18.10
C ARG A 237 115.30 -12.79 19.21
N ARG A 238 114.89 -12.87 20.48
CA ARG A 238 115.83 -12.79 21.63
C ARG A 238 116.91 -13.87 21.58
N LYS A 239 116.55 -15.11 21.23
CA LYS A 239 117.53 -16.21 21.06
C LYS A 239 118.49 -16.00 19.88
N LEU A 240 118.06 -15.33 18.81
CA LEU A 240 118.94 -14.93 17.71
C LEU A 240 119.89 -13.83 18.15
N GLU A 241 119.40 -12.79 18.82
CA GLU A 241 120.20 -11.68 19.35
C GLU A 241 121.23 -12.16 20.39
N GLU A 242 120.83 -13.05 21.32
CA GLU A 242 121.74 -13.76 22.25
C GLU A 242 122.89 -14.47 21.50
N ARG A 243 122.56 -15.13 20.37
CA ARG A 243 123.52 -15.87 19.55
C ARG A 243 124.38 -14.98 18.67
N GLU A 244 123.86 -13.86 18.17
CA GLU A 244 124.63 -12.85 17.45
C GLU A 244 125.64 -12.20 18.39
N ILE A 245 125.24 -11.85 19.63
CA ILE A 245 126.13 -11.37 20.68
C ILE A 245 127.20 -12.42 21.04
N GLU A 246 126.84 -13.71 21.10
CA GLU A 246 127.79 -14.81 21.34
C GLU A 246 128.79 -14.97 20.19
N ILE A 247 128.32 -14.97 18.94
CA ILE A 247 129.15 -14.97 17.73
C ILE A 247 130.10 -13.77 17.72
N ASP A 248 129.64 -12.58 18.12
CA ASP A 248 130.47 -11.39 18.17
C ASP A 248 131.49 -11.39 19.31
N LYS A 249 131.18 -12.00 20.45
CA LYS A 249 132.16 -12.28 21.52
C LYS A 249 133.23 -13.26 21.02
N LEU A 250 132.85 -14.32 20.32
CA LEU A 250 133.78 -15.29 19.73
C LEU A 250 134.66 -14.67 18.64
N ARG A 251 134.08 -13.86 17.74
CA ARG A 251 134.83 -13.07 16.73
C ARG A 251 135.86 -12.15 17.39
N ARG A 252 135.51 -11.49 18.51
CA ARG A 252 136.42 -10.61 19.26
C ARG A 252 137.53 -11.41 19.98
N ARG A 253 137.21 -12.57 20.56
CA ARG A 253 138.21 -13.48 21.17
C ARG A 253 139.16 -14.08 20.14
N ASN A 254 138.69 -14.39 18.93
CA ASN A 254 139.56 -14.83 17.83
C ASN A 254 140.36 -13.67 17.19
N ARG A 255 140.14 -12.42 17.61
CA ARG A 255 140.88 -11.24 17.11
C ARG A 255 142.16 -10.94 17.87
N THR A 256 142.49 -11.69 18.92
CA THR A 256 143.73 -11.55 19.71
C THR A 256 144.83 -12.53 19.29
N VAL A 257 144.79 -13.04 18.06
CA VAL A 257 145.90 -13.74 17.39
C VAL A 257 146.08 -13.16 15.99
N PRO A 258 147.26 -12.60 15.64
CA PRO A 258 147.58 -12.18 14.28
C PRO A 258 148.17 -13.34 13.44
N SER A 259 147.91 -13.33 12.13
CA SER A 259 148.26 -14.40 11.17
C SER A 259 147.47 -15.72 11.38
N VAL A 260 147.24 -16.58 10.38
CA VAL A 260 147.82 -16.69 9.01
C VAL A 260 146.71 -16.65 7.93
N GLU A 261 147.11 -16.46 6.67
CA GLU A 261 146.24 -16.44 5.47
C GLU A 261 145.43 -17.71 5.15
N GLU A 262 144.53 -17.52 4.15
CA GLU A 262 143.99 -18.46 3.15
C GLU A 262 144.21 -19.98 3.29
N ILE A 263 143.16 -20.74 2.93
CA ILE A 263 143.25 -21.63 1.75
C ILE A 263 141.87 -21.79 1.09
N LYS A 264 141.87 -21.98 -0.24
CA LYS A 264 140.68 -21.94 -1.11
C LYS A 264 140.14 -23.34 -1.44
N SER A 265 138.83 -23.42 -1.72
CA SER A 265 138.15 -24.52 -2.46
C SER A 265 138.03 -25.87 -1.72
N ARG A 266 137.09 -26.77 -2.05
CA ARG A 266 136.58 -27.16 -3.39
C ARG A 266 135.18 -27.81 -3.35
N LYS A 267 134.49 -27.83 -4.50
CA LYS A 267 133.22 -28.56 -4.72
C LYS A 267 133.37 -30.08 -4.61
N ILE A 268 132.31 -30.76 -4.16
CA ILE A 268 131.89 -32.09 -4.62
C ILE A 268 130.35 -32.18 -4.44
N ALA A 269 129.66 -33.22 -4.94
CA ALA A 269 128.18 -33.22 -5.07
C ALA A 269 127.50 -34.60 -4.81
N GLN A 270 126.16 -34.66 -4.98
CA GLN A 270 125.27 -35.84 -4.97
C GLN A 270 124.97 -36.44 -3.57
N SER A 271 123.83 -37.13 -3.30
CA SER A 271 122.61 -37.37 -4.11
C SER A 271 121.32 -37.54 -3.25
N GLU A 272 120.21 -37.99 -3.88
CA GLU A 272 118.84 -38.20 -3.36
C GLU A 272 118.74 -39.17 -2.13
N VAL A 273 117.61 -39.35 -1.41
CA VAL A 273 116.33 -40.00 -1.83
C VAL A 273 115.16 -39.70 -0.85
N PHE A 274 113.94 -39.72 -1.41
CA PHE A 274 112.57 -39.78 -0.83
C PHE A 274 112.33 -40.38 0.57
N LEU A 275 111.31 -39.86 1.27
CA LEU A 275 110.09 -40.66 1.60
C LEU A 275 108.85 -39.79 1.90
N ASN A 276 107.66 -40.29 1.56
CA ASN A 276 106.34 -39.68 1.79
C ASN A 276 105.68 -40.18 3.10
N ASN A 277 104.73 -39.41 3.64
CA ASN A 277 103.35 -39.79 4.10
C ASN A 277 102.77 -38.65 5.00
N PHE A 278 101.54 -38.15 4.80
CA PHE A 278 100.24 -38.72 5.23
C PHE A 278 100.19 -39.06 6.75
N ASN A 279 99.13 -38.79 7.53
CA ASN A 279 97.80 -38.21 7.29
C ASN A 279 97.15 -37.82 8.66
N HIS A 280 96.10 -37.01 8.82
CA HIS A 280 95.33 -36.18 7.88
C HIS A 280 95.52 -34.67 8.22
N ASN A 281 94.60 -33.83 8.75
CA ASN A 281 93.16 -33.91 9.07
C ASN A 281 92.52 -32.49 9.12
N SER A 282 91.29 -32.31 8.59
CA SER A 282 90.42 -31.12 8.76
C SER A 282 89.04 -31.40 8.11
N PRO A 283 87.89 -31.01 8.72
CA PRO A 283 86.55 -31.28 8.16
C PRO A 283 86.24 -30.51 6.86
N PRO A 284 85.29 -30.99 6.03
CA PRO A 284 85.12 -30.50 4.66
C PRO A 284 84.38 -29.16 4.57
N GLN A 285 84.98 -28.19 3.88
CA GLN A 285 84.19 -27.13 3.25
C GLN A 285 83.39 -27.73 2.09
N SER A 286 82.07 -27.52 2.11
CA SER A 286 81.19 -27.93 1.01
C SER A 286 81.59 -27.18 -0.27
N VAL A 287 81.85 -27.94 -1.34
CA VAL A 287 82.17 -27.38 -2.65
C VAL A 287 80.93 -26.69 -3.23
N ARG A 288 80.80 -25.38 -3.00
CA ARG A 288 80.01 -24.54 -3.88
C ARG A 288 80.68 -24.54 -5.24
N SER A 289 80.05 -25.20 -6.22
CA SER A 289 80.48 -25.19 -7.62
C SER A 289 80.71 -23.75 -8.07
N THR A 290 81.95 -23.42 -8.43
CA THR A 290 82.33 -22.06 -8.81
C THR A 290 81.99 -21.81 -10.27
N CYS A 291 80.75 -21.37 -10.51
CA CYS A 291 80.28 -20.74 -11.75
C CYS A 291 80.53 -21.56 -13.03
N GLU A 292 79.57 -22.40 -13.43
CA GLU A 292 79.40 -22.67 -14.87
C GLU A 292 78.87 -21.36 -15.52
N PRO A 293 79.57 -20.75 -16.50
CA PRO A 293 79.13 -19.49 -17.12
C PRO A 293 77.76 -19.57 -17.81
N ASN A 294 77.25 -20.79 -18.04
CA ASN A 294 76.05 -21.09 -18.80
C ASN A 294 74.76 -20.94 -17.97
N GLU A 295 74.82 -21.03 -16.62
CA GLU A 295 73.63 -20.95 -15.76
C GLU A 295 73.03 -19.54 -15.78
N TYR A 296 73.87 -18.50 -15.66
CA TYR A 296 73.43 -17.10 -15.72
C TYR A 296 72.86 -16.72 -17.10
N VAL A 297 73.43 -17.24 -18.18
CA VAL A 297 72.91 -17.04 -19.55
C VAL A 297 71.54 -17.71 -19.71
N THR A 298 71.39 -18.95 -19.20
CA THR A 298 70.11 -19.66 -19.22
C THR A 298 69.04 -18.93 -18.41
N LEU A 299 69.40 -18.40 -17.24
CA LEU A 299 68.50 -17.63 -16.38
C LEU A 299 68.10 -16.28 -17.01
N ALA A 300 69.05 -15.59 -17.66
CA ALA A 300 68.78 -14.34 -18.36
C ALA A 300 67.83 -14.55 -19.56
N LEU A 301 68.05 -15.59 -20.38
CA LEU A 301 67.17 -15.93 -21.49
C LEU A 301 65.76 -16.33 -21.02
N ALA A 302 65.64 -17.03 -19.88
CA ALA A 302 64.35 -17.33 -19.28
C ALA A 302 63.61 -16.07 -18.80
N ALA A 303 64.32 -15.14 -18.14
CA ALA A 303 63.76 -13.87 -17.67
C ALA A 303 63.38 -12.93 -18.83
N GLU A 304 64.14 -12.92 -19.93
CA GLU A 304 63.81 -12.18 -21.16
C GLU A 304 62.50 -12.71 -21.78
N ALA A 305 62.35 -14.03 -21.91
CA ALA A 305 61.14 -14.66 -22.43
C ALA A 305 59.92 -14.47 -21.50
N GLU A 306 60.13 -14.38 -20.19
CA GLU A 306 59.07 -14.00 -19.23
C GLU A 306 58.68 -12.52 -19.38
N ARG A 307 59.65 -11.61 -19.55
CA ARG A 307 59.42 -10.18 -19.80
C ARG A 307 58.59 -9.95 -21.06
N GLU A 308 58.89 -10.64 -22.15
CA GLU A 308 58.13 -10.53 -23.41
C GLU A 308 56.69 -11.04 -23.25
N ARG A 309 56.49 -12.19 -22.59
CA ARG A 309 55.15 -12.74 -22.33
C ARG A 309 54.33 -11.87 -21.37
N LEU A 310 54.95 -11.22 -20.40
CA LEU A 310 54.28 -10.24 -19.54
C LEU A 310 53.85 -8.99 -20.33
N LEU A 311 54.64 -8.55 -21.31
CA LEU A 311 54.23 -7.48 -22.22
C LEU A 311 53.06 -7.91 -23.12
N GLU A 312 53.08 -9.12 -23.69
CA GLU A 312 51.94 -9.67 -24.45
C GLU A 312 50.66 -9.69 -23.59
N LEU A 313 50.75 -10.22 -22.37
CA LEU A 313 49.64 -10.25 -21.41
C LEU A 313 49.11 -8.84 -21.10
N ILE A 314 49.99 -7.86 -20.91
CA ILE A 314 49.59 -6.45 -20.74
C ILE A 314 48.83 -5.93 -21.98
N THR A 315 49.24 -6.27 -23.21
CA THR A 315 48.47 -5.87 -24.41
C THR A 315 47.09 -6.53 -24.48
N VAL A 316 46.96 -7.80 -24.07
CA VAL A 316 45.68 -8.51 -24.03
C VAL A 316 44.76 -7.94 -22.94
N LEU A 317 45.30 -7.67 -21.75
CA LEU A 317 44.56 -7.07 -20.65
C LEU A 317 44.10 -5.65 -20.97
N ASN A 318 44.94 -4.82 -21.60
CA ASN A 318 44.56 -3.48 -22.07
C ASN A 318 43.44 -3.56 -23.13
N ARG A 319 43.55 -4.45 -24.12
CA ARG A 319 42.48 -4.68 -25.12
C ARG A 319 41.17 -5.14 -24.46
N ARG A 320 41.22 -6.00 -23.43
CA ARG A 320 40.04 -6.42 -22.68
C ARG A 320 39.45 -5.24 -21.89
N LEU A 321 40.28 -4.46 -21.21
CA LEU A 321 39.89 -3.26 -20.46
C LEU A 321 39.22 -2.20 -21.35
N ASP A 322 39.78 -1.94 -22.53
CA ASP A 322 39.22 -0.96 -23.49
C ASP A 322 37.92 -1.45 -24.13
N LYS A 323 37.76 -2.77 -24.31
CA LYS A 323 36.46 -3.36 -24.68
C LYS A 323 35.42 -3.16 -23.57
N GLU A 324 35.74 -3.51 -22.32
CA GLU A 324 34.80 -3.35 -21.18
C GLU A 324 34.42 -1.87 -20.98
N ARG A 325 35.35 -0.92 -21.19
CA ARG A 325 35.08 0.53 -21.22
C ARG A 325 34.06 0.90 -22.31
N ASN A 326 34.30 0.47 -23.54
CA ASN A 326 33.41 0.75 -24.67
C ASN A 326 32.02 0.11 -24.48
N ASP A 327 31.95 -1.14 -24.02
CA ASP A 327 30.70 -1.84 -23.76
C ASP A 327 29.91 -1.15 -22.62
N ASN A 328 30.60 -0.66 -21.58
CA ASN A 328 30.02 0.19 -20.53
C ASN A 328 29.50 1.55 -21.05
N ASP A 329 30.22 2.21 -21.95
CA ASP A 329 29.78 3.49 -22.54
C ASP A 329 28.56 3.30 -23.46
N ILE A 330 28.47 2.18 -24.18
CA ILE A 330 27.27 1.80 -24.94
C ILE A 330 26.08 1.58 -23.99
N LEU A 331 26.27 0.84 -22.90
CA LEU A 331 25.23 0.61 -21.89
C LEU A 331 24.79 1.91 -21.20
N SER A 332 25.73 2.80 -20.87
CA SER A 332 25.49 4.11 -20.27
C SER A 332 24.64 5.02 -21.19
N ASN A 333 24.99 5.06 -22.49
CA ASN A 333 24.21 5.80 -23.49
C ASN A 333 22.82 5.18 -23.72
N SER A 334 22.70 3.85 -23.72
CA SER A 334 21.40 3.15 -23.79
C SER A 334 20.51 3.50 -22.60
N LEU A 335 21.03 3.42 -21.38
CA LEU A 335 20.33 3.81 -20.15
C LEU A 335 19.90 5.28 -20.16
N ARG A 336 20.73 6.18 -20.69
CA ARG A 336 20.39 7.60 -20.88
C ARG A 336 19.23 7.77 -21.87
N ASN A 337 19.21 6.99 -22.95
CA ASN A 337 18.13 7.00 -23.94
C ASN A 337 16.82 6.46 -23.37
N GLU A 338 16.82 5.39 -22.58
CA GLU A 338 15.61 4.90 -21.91
C GLU A 338 15.10 5.87 -20.83
N LYS A 339 15.99 6.50 -20.05
CA LYS A 339 15.60 7.59 -19.15
C LYS A 339 14.93 8.75 -19.90
N ASN A 340 15.45 9.13 -21.07
CA ASN A 340 14.86 10.15 -21.93
C ASN A 340 13.50 9.73 -22.53
N LYS A 341 13.33 8.46 -22.93
CA LYS A 341 12.03 7.91 -23.39
C LYS A 341 11.01 7.89 -22.25
N SER A 342 11.39 7.38 -21.08
CA SER A 342 10.55 7.34 -19.87
C SER A 342 10.09 8.75 -19.46
N ALA A 343 10.98 9.74 -19.44
CA ALA A 343 10.61 11.13 -19.17
C ALA A 343 9.58 11.69 -20.18
N LYS A 344 9.71 11.38 -21.47
CA LYS A 344 8.73 11.76 -22.51
C LYS A 344 7.38 11.06 -22.31
N LEU A 345 7.38 9.79 -21.91
CA LEU A 345 6.16 9.04 -21.60
C LEU A 345 5.46 9.58 -20.35
N LEU A 346 6.18 9.86 -19.27
CA LEU A 346 5.66 10.50 -18.06
C LEU A 346 5.05 11.89 -18.34
N LEU A 347 5.68 12.69 -19.21
CA LEU A 347 5.10 13.95 -19.68
C LEU A 347 3.83 13.75 -20.52
N LYS A 348 3.77 12.71 -21.36
CA LYS A 348 2.55 12.38 -22.13
C LYS A 348 1.42 11.87 -21.23
N ILE A 349 1.72 11.06 -20.22
CA ILE A 349 0.77 10.61 -19.20
C ILE A 349 0.19 11.83 -18.46
N ARG A 350 1.03 12.72 -17.93
CA ARG A 350 0.58 13.95 -17.25
C ARG A 350 -0.31 14.83 -18.12
N LYS A 351 -0.02 14.97 -19.42
CA LYS A 351 -0.90 15.68 -20.37
C LYS A 351 -2.27 15.01 -20.49
N LEU A 352 -2.29 13.70 -20.75
CA LEU A 352 -3.54 12.92 -20.84
C LEU A 352 -4.33 12.92 -19.53
N GLU A 353 -3.66 12.97 -18.37
CA GLU A 353 -4.30 13.16 -17.06
C GLU A 353 -4.95 14.54 -16.95
N THR A 354 -4.24 15.63 -17.32
CA THR A 354 -4.83 16.98 -17.33
C THR A 354 -5.97 17.14 -18.34
N GLU A 355 -5.88 16.49 -19.50
CA GLU A 355 -6.93 16.46 -20.52
C GLU A 355 -8.16 15.70 -20.01
N ARG A 356 -7.97 14.53 -19.36
CA ARG A 356 -9.06 13.79 -18.68
C ARG A 356 -9.73 14.59 -17.57
N VAL A 357 -8.99 15.42 -16.82
CA VAL A 357 -9.55 16.32 -15.80
C VAL A 357 -10.29 17.51 -16.45
N GLY A 358 -9.81 18.02 -17.59
CA GLY A 358 -10.46 19.10 -18.34
C GLY A 358 -11.82 18.71 -18.95
N ILE A 359 -11.97 17.46 -19.41
CA ILE A 359 -13.19 16.95 -20.06
C ILE A 359 -14.40 16.85 -19.10
N VAL A 360 -14.20 16.97 -17.77
CA VAL A 360 -15.28 16.87 -16.76
C VAL A 360 -16.20 18.11 -16.72
N LYS A 361 -16.04 19.08 -17.63
CA LYS A 361 -16.81 20.35 -17.65
C LYS A 361 -17.46 20.70 -19.01
N ILE A 362 -17.94 19.71 -19.76
CA ILE A 362 -18.86 19.95 -20.90
C ILE A 362 -20.09 19.05 -20.75
N ASP A 363 -21.28 19.64 -20.88
CA ASP A 363 -22.55 18.94 -20.72
C ASP A 363 -22.76 17.85 -21.78
N SER A 364 -23.11 16.65 -21.33
CA SER A 364 -23.64 15.58 -22.18
C SER A 364 -24.65 14.75 -21.40
N GLY A 365 -25.89 15.23 -21.36
CA GLY A 365 -27.04 14.59 -20.71
C GLY A 365 -27.55 13.34 -21.43
N TYR A 366 -26.69 12.34 -21.68
CA TYR A 366 -27.08 11.04 -22.24
C TYR A 366 -26.70 9.89 -21.32
N ARG A 367 -27.72 9.23 -20.74
CA ARG A 367 -27.59 8.09 -19.83
C ARG A 367 -27.21 6.81 -20.59
N MET A 368 -25.97 6.72 -21.04
CA MET A 368 -25.39 5.45 -21.49
C MET A 368 -25.26 4.49 -20.29
N LYS A 369 -26.04 3.41 -20.29
CA LYS A 369 -25.90 2.31 -19.32
C LYS A 369 -24.65 1.49 -19.67
N LEU A 370 -23.49 1.89 -19.16
CA LEU A 370 -22.30 1.04 -19.24
C LEU A 370 -22.54 -0.25 -18.42
N PRO A 371 -22.14 -1.44 -18.91
CA PRO A 371 -22.33 -2.69 -18.16
C PRO A 371 -21.65 -2.68 -16.80
N LYS A 372 -22.16 -3.49 -15.86
CA LYS A 372 -21.46 -3.80 -14.61
C LYS A 372 -20.19 -4.58 -14.95
N LEU A 373 -19.05 -3.90 -15.06
CA LEU A 373 -17.75 -4.57 -15.20
C LEU A 373 -17.49 -5.40 -13.94
N SER A 374 -17.08 -6.65 -14.12
CA SER A 374 -17.05 -7.63 -13.02
C SER A 374 -15.91 -7.35 -12.04
N LYS A 375 -16.02 -7.89 -10.82
CA LYS A 375 -14.96 -7.84 -9.80
C LYS A 375 -13.65 -8.52 -10.24
N ASN A 376 -13.71 -9.37 -11.27
CA ASN A 376 -12.59 -10.13 -11.82
C ASN A 376 -11.40 -9.24 -12.26
N ASN A 377 -11.65 -7.96 -12.58
CA ASN A 377 -10.62 -7.08 -13.14
C ASN A 377 -9.41 -6.84 -12.21
N ASP A 378 -9.62 -6.85 -10.89
CA ASP A 378 -8.52 -6.68 -9.91
C ASP A 378 -7.59 -7.90 -9.92
N GLU A 379 -8.18 -9.12 -9.89
CA GLU A 379 -7.45 -10.39 -9.99
C GLU A 379 -6.76 -10.57 -11.36
N THR A 380 -7.36 -10.09 -12.45
CA THR A 380 -6.67 -10.14 -13.77
C THR A 380 -5.45 -9.23 -13.80
N MET A 381 -5.52 -8.02 -13.21
CA MET A 381 -4.37 -7.11 -13.16
C MET A 381 -3.26 -7.63 -12.23
N ASP A 382 -3.61 -8.24 -11.09
CA ASP A 382 -2.65 -8.85 -10.17
C ASP A 382 -1.97 -10.08 -10.81
N THR A 383 -2.75 -10.95 -11.48
CA THR A 383 -2.18 -12.10 -12.20
C THR A 383 -1.36 -11.70 -13.43
N GLU A 384 -1.63 -10.56 -14.09
CA GLU A 384 -0.73 -10.02 -15.13
C GLU A 384 0.59 -9.51 -14.53
N GLN A 385 0.54 -8.76 -13.43
CA GLN A 385 1.76 -8.32 -12.74
C GLN A 385 2.60 -9.51 -12.24
N MET A 386 1.95 -10.56 -11.74
CA MET A 386 2.61 -11.80 -11.33
C MET A 386 3.20 -12.56 -12.53
N ARG A 387 2.51 -12.58 -13.70
CA ARG A 387 3.06 -13.14 -14.96
C ARG A 387 4.31 -12.39 -15.42
N PHE A 388 4.26 -11.06 -15.57
CA PHE A 388 5.41 -10.27 -15.99
C PHE A 388 6.60 -10.38 -15.02
N LYS A 389 6.34 -10.50 -13.72
CA LYS A 389 7.39 -10.72 -12.72
C LYS A 389 8.02 -12.11 -12.83
N MET A 390 7.24 -13.14 -13.14
CA MET A 390 7.73 -14.49 -13.38
C MET A 390 8.55 -14.58 -14.67
N GLU A 391 8.10 -13.89 -15.73
CA GLU A 391 8.79 -13.77 -17.01
C GLU A 391 10.15 -13.07 -16.86
N LEU A 392 10.19 -11.92 -16.17
CA LEU A 392 11.44 -11.22 -15.84
C LEU A 392 12.43 -12.09 -15.04
N LEU A 393 11.95 -12.78 -14.00
CA LEU A 393 12.80 -13.70 -13.22
C LEU A 393 13.31 -14.88 -14.07
N GLN A 394 12.54 -15.32 -15.06
CA GLN A 394 12.95 -16.37 -15.99
C GLN A 394 14.02 -15.85 -16.98
N GLU A 395 13.89 -14.62 -17.48
CA GLU A 395 14.95 -13.96 -18.27
C GLU A 395 16.23 -13.75 -17.46
N GLU A 396 16.14 -13.28 -16.22
CA GLU A 396 17.28 -13.16 -15.31
C GLU A 396 17.96 -14.52 -15.06
N CYS A 397 17.19 -15.58 -14.82
CA CYS A 397 17.71 -16.94 -14.66
C CYS A 397 18.40 -17.46 -15.94
N LEU A 398 17.93 -17.10 -17.13
CA LEU A 398 18.57 -17.46 -18.40
C LEU A 398 19.87 -16.66 -18.62
N ALA A 399 19.84 -15.35 -18.38
CA ALA A 399 21.03 -14.50 -18.49
C ALA A 399 22.13 -14.92 -17.49
N LEU A 400 21.77 -15.29 -16.27
CA LEU A 400 22.70 -15.80 -15.26
C LEU A 400 23.31 -17.15 -15.66
N LYS A 401 22.54 -18.06 -16.29
CA LYS A 401 23.08 -19.32 -16.85
C LYS A 401 24.09 -19.05 -17.96
N VAL A 402 23.72 -18.27 -18.97
CA VAL A 402 24.63 -17.93 -20.09
C VAL A 402 25.92 -17.25 -19.58
N ARG A 403 25.82 -16.38 -18.56
CA ARG A 403 26.98 -15.76 -17.93
C ARG A 403 27.84 -16.76 -17.14
N LEU A 404 27.22 -17.71 -16.42
CA LEU A 404 27.92 -18.77 -15.72
C LEU A 404 28.67 -19.69 -16.69
N ASP A 405 28.01 -20.12 -17.78
CA ASP A 405 28.59 -20.98 -18.82
C ASP A 405 29.78 -20.29 -19.51
N THR A 406 29.64 -18.99 -19.83
CA THR A 406 30.74 -18.16 -20.36
C THR A 406 31.93 -18.11 -19.38
N ILE A 407 31.68 -17.90 -18.08
CA ILE A 407 32.73 -17.86 -17.06
C ILE A 407 33.40 -19.24 -16.86
N GLN A 408 32.65 -20.35 -17.03
CA GLN A 408 33.23 -21.69 -17.01
C GLN A 408 34.11 -21.93 -18.25
N GLN A 409 33.68 -21.46 -19.42
CA GLN A 409 34.45 -21.56 -20.67
C GLN A 409 35.76 -20.74 -20.61
N ASP A 410 35.70 -19.48 -20.15
CA ASP A 410 36.88 -18.64 -19.90
C ASP A 410 37.88 -19.36 -18.97
N LYS A 411 37.42 -19.85 -17.81
CA LYS A 411 38.27 -20.57 -16.85
C LYS A 411 38.85 -21.87 -17.41
N ALA A 412 38.12 -22.58 -18.26
CA ALA A 412 38.62 -23.78 -18.92
C ALA A 412 39.71 -23.45 -19.96
N ALA A 413 39.55 -22.36 -20.71
CA ALA A 413 40.57 -21.85 -21.64
C ALA A 413 41.83 -21.40 -20.90
N ASP A 414 41.69 -20.60 -19.84
CA ASP A 414 42.80 -20.18 -18.98
C ASP A 414 43.58 -21.39 -18.42
N LEU A 415 42.88 -22.36 -17.83
CA LEU A 415 43.49 -23.60 -17.32
C LEU A 415 44.20 -24.41 -18.42
N SER A 416 43.72 -24.36 -19.67
CA SER A 416 44.40 -24.98 -20.82
C SER A 416 45.70 -24.24 -21.16
N MET A 417 45.68 -22.91 -21.20
CA MET A 417 46.88 -22.09 -21.43
C MET A 417 47.92 -22.28 -20.32
N TYR A 418 47.52 -22.29 -19.04
CA TYR A 418 48.44 -22.53 -17.92
C TYR A 418 49.10 -23.92 -17.99
N LYS A 419 48.36 -24.97 -18.36
CA LYS A 419 48.93 -26.31 -18.59
C LYS A 419 49.96 -26.28 -19.73
N GLN A 420 49.57 -25.74 -20.88
CA GLN A 420 50.46 -25.63 -22.05
C GLN A 420 51.74 -24.84 -21.72
N MET A 421 51.64 -23.76 -20.96
CA MET A 421 52.79 -22.97 -20.48
C MET A 421 53.71 -23.79 -19.55
N LEU A 422 53.13 -24.53 -18.59
CA LEU A 422 53.89 -25.40 -17.67
C LEU A 422 54.53 -26.61 -18.36
N ASP A 423 53.89 -27.14 -19.42
CA ASP A 423 54.45 -28.22 -20.24
C ASP A 423 55.58 -27.69 -21.14
N GLN A 424 55.43 -26.51 -21.74
CA GLN A 424 56.50 -25.82 -22.47
C GLN A 424 57.70 -25.50 -21.57
N ALA A 425 57.49 -24.94 -20.38
CA ALA A 425 58.57 -24.64 -19.44
C ALA A 425 59.33 -25.92 -19.04
N ARG A 426 58.62 -27.01 -18.72
CA ARG A 426 59.23 -28.33 -18.45
C ARG A 426 59.98 -28.87 -19.67
N LYS A 427 59.48 -28.65 -20.89
CA LYS A 427 60.18 -29.04 -22.12
C LYS A 427 61.48 -28.25 -22.31
N ILE A 428 61.48 -26.94 -22.09
CA ILE A 428 62.70 -26.10 -22.18
C ILE A 428 63.75 -26.56 -21.15
N PHE A 429 63.38 -26.78 -19.89
CA PHE A 429 64.30 -27.32 -18.89
C PHE A 429 64.80 -28.73 -19.25
N GLN A 430 63.93 -29.60 -19.78
CA GLN A 430 64.34 -30.94 -20.22
C GLN A 430 65.27 -30.89 -21.45
N GLU A 431 65.08 -29.94 -22.35
CA GLU A 431 65.97 -29.71 -23.50
C GLU A 431 67.32 -29.13 -23.06
N ALA A 432 67.34 -28.16 -22.13
CA ALA A 432 68.57 -27.64 -21.53
C ALA A 432 69.36 -28.71 -20.75
N CYS A 433 68.68 -29.63 -20.06
CA CYS A 433 69.33 -30.77 -19.42
C CYS A 433 69.83 -31.83 -20.41
N ARG A 434 69.18 -31.98 -21.58
CA ARG A 434 69.62 -32.89 -22.66
C ARG A 434 70.70 -32.31 -23.56
N SER A 435 70.79 -30.99 -23.66
CA SER A 435 71.78 -30.29 -24.48
C SER A 435 73.15 -30.15 -23.81
N LYS A 436 73.34 -30.70 -22.60
CA LYS A 436 74.66 -30.84 -21.98
C LYS A 436 75.52 -31.83 -22.81
N PRO A 437 76.61 -31.39 -23.48
CA PRO A 437 77.55 -32.31 -24.08
C PRO A 437 78.33 -33.04 -22.97
N LEU A 438 78.86 -34.24 -23.26
CA LEU A 438 79.97 -34.73 -22.45
C LEU A 438 81.15 -33.74 -22.54
N PRO A 439 81.92 -33.54 -21.45
CA PRO A 439 82.96 -32.51 -21.39
C PRO A 439 84.08 -32.80 -22.39
N THR A 440 83.96 -32.20 -23.57
CA THR A 440 84.96 -32.30 -24.63
C THR A 440 86.03 -31.24 -24.34
N ILE A 441 87.26 -31.70 -24.13
CA ILE A 441 88.35 -30.87 -23.62
C ILE A 441 88.72 -29.78 -24.64
N GLY A 442 88.62 -28.52 -24.23
CA GLY A 442 89.24 -27.38 -24.90
C GLY A 442 88.37 -26.66 -25.95
N SER A 443 87.66 -25.62 -25.52
CA SER A 443 87.34 -24.45 -26.35
C SER A 443 87.17 -23.23 -25.46
N ARG A 444 87.95 -22.17 -25.73
CA ARG A 444 88.07 -20.97 -24.88
C ARG A 444 87.42 -19.79 -25.60
N SER A 445 86.10 -19.68 -25.51
CA SER A 445 85.35 -18.56 -26.08
C SER A 445 85.64 -17.27 -25.30
N VAL A 446 86.10 -16.24 -26.00
CA VAL A 446 86.28 -14.89 -25.46
C VAL A 446 85.01 -14.10 -25.71
N ILE A 447 84.48 -13.45 -24.66
CA ILE A 447 83.46 -12.41 -24.78
C ILE A 447 84.10 -11.11 -24.34
N THR A 448 84.15 -10.14 -25.25
CA THR A 448 84.58 -8.77 -24.98
C THR A 448 83.45 -8.00 -24.30
N VAL A 449 83.80 -7.12 -23.37
CA VAL A 449 82.88 -6.17 -22.71
C VAL A 449 82.74 -4.91 -23.57
#